data_AF-A0A3T1CE37-F1
#
_entry.id   AF-A0A3T1CE37-F1
#
_cell.length_a   1.000
_cell.length_b   1.000
_cell.length_c   1.000
_cell.angle_alpha   90.00
_cell.angle_beta   90.00
_cell.angle_gamma   90.00
#
_symmetry.space_group_name_H-M   'P 1'
#
loop_
_entity.id
_entity.type
_entity.pdbx_description
1 polymer ?
#
loop_
_entity_poly.entity_id
_entity_poly.type
_entity_poly.pdbx_seq_one_letter_code
_entity_poly.pdbx_strand_id
1 'polypeptide(L)'
;MKRVLLIFGLIFLGLAVWWGVPFFTMGPSQAQMDGYRTSPQFDRAAKRFRNPVAEPEPEAGERDSFGAILADFLFPPGDRRPDEPLPEHALDAAALAEKSEMIRFAWLGHSTILLELDG
;
A
#
# COMPACT_ATOMS: atom_id res chain seq x y z
N MET A 1 13.78 15.56 -37.87
CA MET A 1 15.01 14.77 -37.65
C MET A 1 15.77 15.17 -36.38
N LYS A 2 16.24 16.42 -36.22
CA LYS A 2 17.00 16.85 -35.02
C LYS A 2 16.26 16.65 -33.68
N ARG A 3 14.96 16.96 -33.62
CA ARG A 3 14.14 16.77 -32.39
C ARG A 3 13.95 15.30 -32.01
N VAL A 4 13.83 14.42 -33.01
CA VAL A 4 13.68 12.97 -32.80
C VAL A 4 14.97 12.38 -32.26
N LEU A 5 16.12 12.74 -32.84
CA LEU A 5 17.45 12.36 -32.33
C LEU A 5 17.69 12.83 -30.89
N LEU A 6 17.22 14.03 -30.55
CA LEU A 6 17.37 14.59 -29.20
C LEU A 6 16.52 13.84 -28.17
N ILE A 7 15.29 13.45 -28.53
CA ILE A 7 14.44 12.60 -27.68
C ILE A 7 15.08 11.23 -27.44
N PHE A 8 15.56 10.56 -28.49
CA PHE A 8 16.24 9.28 -28.34
C PHE A 8 17.54 9.41 -27.52
N GLY A 9 18.29 10.49 -27.68
CA GLY A 9 19.48 10.78 -26.88
C GLY A 9 19.17 10.95 -25.38
N LEU A 10 18.08 11.63 -25.04
CA LEU A 10 17.63 11.79 -23.65
C LEU A 10 17.13 10.48 -23.04
N ILE A 11 16.42 9.65 -23.81
CA ILE A 11 16.00 8.31 -23.37
C ILE A 11 17.22 7.44 -23.09
N PHE A 12 18.20 7.45 -24.00
CA PHE A 12 19.41 6.64 -23.85
C PHE A 12 20.26 7.11 -22.65
N LEU A 13 20.38 8.42 -22.45
CA LEU A 13 21.04 8.99 -21.26
C LEU A 13 20.30 8.61 -19.97
N GLY A 14 18.97 8.67 -19.98
CA GLY A 14 18.14 8.25 -18.85
C GLY A 14 18.35 6.76 -18.49
N LEU A 15 18.37 5.88 -19.49
CA LEU A 15 18.64 4.44 -19.31
C LEU A 15 20.07 4.18 -18.83
N ALA A 16 21.06 4.89 -19.35
CA ALA A 16 22.45 4.76 -18.92
C ALA A 16 22.65 5.21 -17.46
N VAL A 17 22.02 6.32 -17.07
CA VAL A 17 21.99 6.77 -15.68
C VAL A 17 21.26 5.72 -14.82
N TRP A 18 20.09 5.23 -15.25
CA TRP A 18 19.30 4.20 -14.55
C TRP A 18 20.10 2.92 -14.27
N TRP A 19 20.92 2.45 -15.21
CA TRP A 19 21.81 1.30 -14.99
C TRP A 19 23.01 1.59 -14.07
N GLY A 20 23.49 2.84 -14.04
CA GLY A 20 24.62 3.25 -13.22
C GLY A 20 24.27 3.60 -11.77
N VAL A 21 23.00 3.80 -11.43
CA VAL A 21 22.59 4.11 -10.04
C VAL A 21 22.51 2.81 -9.22
N PRO A 22 23.28 2.67 -8.13
CA PRO A 22 23.26 1.47 -7.29
C PRO A 22 21.94 1.24 -6.53
N PHE A 23 21.02 2.22 -6.58
CA PHE A 23 19.80 2.26 -5.76
C PHE A 23 18.84 1.09 -6.03
N PHE A 24 18.83 0.55 -7.25
CA PHE A 24 17.99 -0.60 -7.64
C PHE A 24 18.78 -1.88 -7.95
N THR A 25 20.11 -1.83 -7.89
CA THR A 25 21.00 -2.98 -8.18
C THR A 25 21.67 -3.57 -6.93
N MET A 26 21.56 -2.88 -5.78
CA MET A 26 21.97 -3.44 -4.48
C MET A 26 20.91 -4.42 -3.97
N GLY A 27 20.93 -5.63 -4.52
CA GLY A 27 20.32 -6.77 -3.86
C GLY A 27 20.99 -7.06 -2.50
N PRO A 28 20.35 -7.87 -1.65
CA PRO A 28 20.95 -8.29 -0.38
C PRO A 28 22.33 -8.92 -0.60
N SER A 29 23.28 -8.59 0.29
CA SER A 29 24.60 -9.23 0.32
C SER A 29 24.48 -10.73 0.58
N GLN A 30 25.52 -11.49 0.25
CA GLN A 30 25.51 -12.94 0.52
C GLN A 30 25.31 -13.28 2.00
N ALA A 31 25.87 -12.48 2.91
CA ALA A 31 25.66 -12.66 4.35
C ALA A 31 24.18 -12.47 4.75
N GLN A 32 23.49 -11.50 4.14
CA GLN A 32 22.04 -11.29 4.36
C GLN A 32 21.23 -12.44 3.77
N MET A 33 21.60 -12.92 2.57
CA MET A 33 20.96 -14.07 1.94
C MET A 33 21.11 -15.34 2.78
N ASP A 34 22.27 -15.56 3.40
CA ASP A 34 22.48 -16.69 4.29
C ASP A 34 21.64 -16.57 5.57
N GLY A 35 21.49 -15.35 6.11
CA GLY A 35 20.54 -15.06 7.19
C GLY A 35 19.08 -15.34 6.82
N TYR A 36 18.67 -15.07 5.58
CA TYR A 36 17.32 -15.41 5.12
C TYR A 36 17.09 -16.92 5.06
N ARG A 37 18.09 -17.68 4.60
CA ARG A 37 18.02 -19.15 4.49
C ARG A 37 17.96 -19.86 5.84
N THR A 38 18.44 -19.23 6.91
CA THR A 38 18.36 -19.75 8.28
C THR A 38 17.04 -19.42 8.97
N SER A 39 16.23 -18.52 8.41
CA SER A 39 14.91 -18.20 8.95
C SER A 39 14.00 -19.43 8.97
N PRO A 40 13.27 -19.70 10.07
CA PRO A 40 12.24 -20.74 10.13
C PRO A 40 11.11 -20.54 9.11
N GLN A 41 10.92 -19.30 8.65
CA GLN A 41 9.87 -18.96 7.69
C GLN A 41 10.31 -19.09 6.23
N PHE A 42 11.60 -19.37 5.96
CA PHE A 42 12.08 -19.57 4.60
C PHE A 42 11.93 -21.02 4.15
N ASP A 43 11.04 -21.25 3.19
CA ASP A 43 10.92 -22.54 2.51
C ASP A 43 12.13 -22.76 1.61
N ARG A 44 13.02 -23.67 2.01
CA ARG A 44 14.22 -23.99 1.25
C ARG A 44 13.92 -24.71 -0.06
N ALA A 45 12.85 -25.51 -0.11
CA ALA A 45 12.47 -26.24 -1.32
C ALA A 45 11.82 -25.30 -2.35
N ALA A 46 10.89 -24.46 -1.91
CA ALA A 46 10.19 -23.50 -2.77
C ALA A 46 10.98 -22.18 -2.96
N LYS A 47 12.11 -22.00 -2.26
CA LYS A 47 12.97 -20.80 -2.26
C LYS A 47 12.18 -19.49 -2.01
N ARG A 48 11.19 -19.54 -1.13
CA ARG A 48 10.34 -18.38 -0.79
C ARG A 48 10.01 -18.35 0.70
N PHE A 49 9.70 -17.19 1.22
CA PHE A 49 9.14 -17.09 2.56
C PHE A 49 7.71 -17.60 2.59
N ARG A 50 7.35 -18.32 3.65
CA ARG A 50 5.98 -18.72 3.96
C ARG A 50 5.38 -17.67 4.88
N ASN A 51 4.15 -17.26 4.57
CA ASN A 51 3.37 -16.48 5.52
C ASN A 51 2.97 -17.41 6.69
N PRO A 52 3.26 -17.05 7.96
CA PRO A 52 2.90 -17.89 9.11
C PRO A 52 1.40 -18.09 9.28
N VAL A 53 0.59 -17.20 8.72
CA VAL A 53 -0.86 -17.37 8.61
C VAL A 53 -1.16 -17.83 7.19
N ALA A 54 -1.91 -18.92 7.05
CA ALA A 54 -2.52 -19.27 5.78
C ALA A 54 -3.57 -18.19 5.49
N GLU A 55 -3.15 -17.09 4.87
CA GLU A 55 -4.09 -16.19 4.25
C GLU A 55 -4.86 -17.00 3.20
N PRO A 56 -6.19 -16.88 3.13
CA PRO A 56 -6.89 -17.37 1.95
C PRO A 56 -6.15 -16.80 0.75
N GLU A 57 -5.88 -17.64 -0.27
CA GLU A 57 -5.29 -17.12 -1.50
C GLU A 57 -6.12 -15.90 -1.88
N PRO A 58 -5.50 -14.72 -2.04
CA PRO A 58 -6.25 -13.56 -2.46
C PRO A 58 -6.99 -14.03 -3.72
N GLU A 59 -8.32 -13.96 -3.69
CA GLU A 59 -9.09 -14.14 -4.91
C GLU A 59 -8.54 -13.07 -5.84
N ALA A 60 -7.63 -13.47 -6.72
CA ALA A 60 -6.96 -12.56 -7.62
C ALA A 60 -8.02 -12.12 -8.63
N GLY A 61 -8.87 -11.19 -8.19
CA GLY A 61 -9.75 -10.47 -9.07
C GLY A 61 -8.86 -9.78 -10.10
N GLU A 62 -9.36 -9.58 -11.32
CA GLU A 62 -8.63 -8.94 -12.42
C GLU A 62 -7.97 -7.59 -12.03
N ARG A 63 -8.45 -6.97 -10.95
CA ARG A 63 -7.96 -5.72 -10.34
C ARG A 63 -6.60 -5.82 -9.62
N ASP A 64 -6.12 -7.00 -9.27
CA ASP A 64 -4.84 -7.17 -8.57
C ASP A 64 -3.64 -7.36 -9.51
N SER A 65 -3.88 -7.36 -10.82
CA SER A 65 -2.78 -7.37 -11.79
C SER A 65 -2.03 -6.04 -11.80
N PHE A 66 -0.70 -6.09 -11.94
CA PHE A 66 0.13 -4.88 -12.03
C PHE A 66 -0.35 -3.91 -13.13
N GLY A 67 -0.86 -4.44 -14.24
CA GLY A 67 -1.41 -3.63 -15.33
C GLY A 67 -2.68 -2.88 -14.92
N ALA A 68 -3.59 -3.52 -14.18
CA ALA A 68 -4.78 -2.88 -13.63
C ALA A 68 -4.42 -1.80 -12.60
N ILE A 69 -3.47 -2.08 -11.70
CA ILE A 69 -2.97 -1.12 -10.72
C ILE A 69 -2.36 0.10 -11.41
N LEU A 70 -1.53 -0.11 -12.44
CA LEU A 70 -0.91 0.98 -13.19
C LEU A 70 -1.93 1.80 -13.97
N ALA A 71 -2.93 1.15 -14.58
CA ALA A 71 -4.01 1.84 -15.27
C ALA A 71 -4.82 2.70 -14.30
N ASP A 72 -5.19 2.16 -13.14
CA ASP A 72 -5.89 2.88 -12.06
C ASP A 72 -5.08 4.02 -11.46
N PHE A 73 -3.74 3.95 -11.50
CA PHE A 73 -2.86 5.02 -11.05
C PHE A 73 -2.78 6.16 -12.07
N LEU A 74 -2.63 5.83 -13.36
CA LEU A 74 -2.52 6.81 -14.44
C LEU A 74 -3.86 7.44 -14.82
N PHE A 75 -4.93 6.65 -14.71
CA PHE A 75 -6.29 7.01 -15.07
C PHE A 75 -7.23 6.66 -13.90
N PRO A 76 -7.13 7.39 -12.77
CA PRO A 76 -7.99 7.12 -11.63
C PRO A 76 -9.45 7.29 -12.04
N PRO A 77 -10.34 6.36 -11.69
CA PRO A 77 -11.77 6.51 -11.92
C PRO A 77 -12.27 7.77 -11.19
N GLY A 78 -13.15 8.51 -11.87
CA GLY A 78 -13.57 9.85 -11.47
C GLY A 78 -14.41 9.89 -10.20
N ASP A 79 -14.82 8.74 -9.67
CA ASP A 79 -15.63 8.57 -8.47
C ASP A 79 -14.82 8.41 -7.17
N ARG A 80 -13.48 8.34 -7.24
CA ARG A 80 -12.62 8.18 -6.05
C ARG A 80 -12.59 9.39 -5.13
N ARG A 81 -12.89 10.58 -5.68
CA ARG A 81 -12.85 11.83 -4.93
C ARG A 81 -14.23 12.47 -5.02
N PRO A 82 -14.91 12.68 -3.88
CA PRO A 82 -16.17 13.40 -3.91
C PRO A 82 -15.92 14.85 -4.36
N ASP A 83 -16.86 15.40 -5.14
CA ASP A 83 -16.81 16.79 -5.62
C ASP A 83 -16.86 17.80 -4.47
N GLU A 84 -17.48 17.40 -3.36
CA GLU A 84 -17.63 18.19 -2.15
C GLU A 84 -17.10 17.42 -0.93
N PRO A 85 -16.65 18.12 0.14
CA PRO A 85 -16.28 17.48 1.39
C PRO A 85 -17.44 16.63 1.93
N LEU A 86 -17.11 15.48 2.52
CA LEU A 86 -18.09 14.70 3.26
C LEU A 86 -18.55 15.50 4.50
N PRO A 87 -19.80 15.38 4.93
CA PRO A 87 -20.28 16.05 6.13
C PRO A 87 -19.52 15.52 7.35
N GLU A 88 -18.91 16.43 8.09
CA GLU A 88 -18.24 16.15 9.35
C GLU A 88 -19.09 16.66 10.51
N HIS A 89 -19.29 15.81 11.53
CA HIS A 89 -19.99 16.16 12.75
C HIS A 89 -18.99 16.19 13.90
N ALA A 90 -18.82 17.36 14.51
CA ALA A 90 -18.04 17.48 15.73
C ALA A 90 -18.71 16.69 16.85
N LEU A 91 -17.95 15.82 17.51
CA LEU A 91 -18.42 15.14 18.70
C LEU A 91 -18.48 16.12 19.88
N ASP A 92 -19.59 16.08 20.60
CA ASP A 92 -19.73 16.83 21.84
C ASP A 92 -18.95 16.11 22.95
N ALA A 93 -17.78 16.67 23.29
CA ALA A 93 -16.92 16.15 24.34
C ALA A 93 -17.59 16.17 25.72
N ALA A 94 -18.49 17.12 25.99
CA ALA A 94 -19.22 17.19 27.25
C ALA A 94 -20.23 16.05 27.34
N ALA A 95 -20.97 15.78 26.26
CA ALA A 95 -21.87 14.65 26.19
C ALA A 95 -21.12 13.33 26.40
N LEU A 96 -19.94 13.16 25.79
CA LEU A 96 -19.10 11.96 25.98
C LEU A 96 -18.54 11.80 27.41
N ALA A 97 -18.39 12.89 28.16
CA ALA A 97 -17.92 12.83 29.55
C ALA A 97 -19.01 12.36 30.53
N GLU A 98 -20.29 12.48 30.17
CA GLU A 98 -21.39 11.99 30.97
C GLU A 98 -21.51 10.46 30.84
N LYS A 99 -21.77 9.78 31.96
CA LYS A 99 -22.04 8.34 31.96
C LYS A 99 -23.32 8.05 31.21
N SER A 100 -23.28 7.05 30.33
CA SER A 100 -24.46 6.56 29.64
C SER A 100 -24.76 5.11 30.02
N GLU A 101 -26.01 4.83 30.35
CA GLU A 101 -26.53 3.45 30.48
C GLU A 101 -26.82 2.82 29.09
N MET A 102 -26.57 3.56 28.00
CA MET A 102 -26.77 3.12 26.62
C MET A 102 -25.43 2.91 25.93
N ILE A 103 -25.39 1.97 24.98
CA ILE A 103 -24.25 1.79 24.08
C ILE A 103 -24.12 3.02 23.18
N ARG A 104 -22.95 3.67 23.18
CA ARG A 104 -22.66 4.80 22.30
C ARG A 104 -21.65 4.41 21.24
N PHE A 105 -21.89 4.87 20.02
CA PHE A 105 -21.04 4.62 18.85
C PHE A 105 -20.72 5.94 18.16
N ALA A 106 -19.45 6.20 17.92
CA ALA A 106 -19.00 7.29 17.08
C ALA A 106 -17.90 6.83 16.11
N TRP A 107 -18.07 7.15 14.82
CA TRP A 107 -17.07 6.89 13.80
C TRP A 107 -16.15 8.10 13.66
N LEU A 108 -14.84 7.89 13.85
CA LEU A 108 -13.81 8.94 13.81
C LEU A 108 -13.07 8.99 12.47
N GLY A 109 -13.56 8.27 11.46
CA GLY A 109 -12.97 8.17 10.13
C GLY A 109 -12.11 6.93 9.93
N HIS A 110 -11.93 6.54 8.67
CA HIS A 110 -11.23 5.33 8.26
C HIS A 110 -11.68 4.10 9.08
N SER A 111 -10.76 3.47 9.80
CA SER A 111 -10.98 2.29 10.64
C SER A 111 -11.04 2.63 12.14
N THR A 112 -11.32 3.88 12.51
CA THR A 112 -11.34 4.32 13.91
C THR A 112 -12.77 4.53 14.40
N ILE A 113 -13.11 3.83 15.48
CA ILE A 113 -14.43 3.85 16.12
C ILE A 113 -14.22 4.09 17.61
N LEU A 114 -15.02 4.99 18.18
CA LEU A 114 -15.24 5.09 19.62
C LEU A 114 -16.52 4.30 19.94
N LEU A 115 -16.38 3.27 20.76
CA LEU A 115 -17.48 2.45 21.25
C LEU A 115 -17.47 2.49 22.78
N GLU A 116 -18.59 2.88 23.37
CA GLU A 116 -18.81 2.86 24.81
C GLU A 116 -19.84 1.80 25.15
N LEU A 117 -19.47 0.92 26.08
CA LEU A 117 -20.29 -0.17 26.58
C LEU A 117 -20.32 -0.03 28.11
N ASP A 118 -21.51 0.12 28.68
CA ASP A 118 -21.75 0.17 30.13
C ASP A 118 -21.01 1.30 30.92
N GLY A 119 -21.02 2.53 30.39
CA GLY A 119 -20.69 3.79 31.10
C GLY A 119 -19.34 3.86 31.82
#